data_AF-A0A512HRB7-F1
#
_entry.id   AF-A0A512HRB7-F1
#
_cell.length_a   1.000
_cell.length_b   1.000
_cell.length_c   1.000
_cell.angle_alpha   90.00
_cell.angle_beta   90.00
_cell.angle_gamma   90.00
#
_symmetry.space_group_name_H-M   'P 1'
#
loop_
_entity.id
_entity.type
_entity.pdbx_description
1 polymer ?
#
loop_
_entity_poly.entity_id
_entity_poly.type
_entity_poly.pdbx_seq_one_letter_code
_entity_poly.pdbx_strand_id
1 'polypeptide(L)'
;MTVGEVIPARVSATGPHWGLVLSDIDDDEPIVEPPSLLPGGPPWLTEESEELRVEEPEPLAPPTLQLTEPADLTDETPTAPTPVRVTPSPSFLDRNHPRPGPPPGNALPAAAQAPGSTRGLLLKIDGLVAEIGQLKVEREDVRNQLLAASDERAQLRYLLDQAERRANRAENDLKAARARLRKAGSVKSGPAVEAPPQFADPERGFRYLVLTQWARRTLPSEQSERPLPDFVVGERFLESLARLEGIKEEKVADVVFEIVTGLAPQIPGREVHHLRKGTGGDDPVRVRDDGAVAWRASLQVNTPSARRIHYWALPNGQFELARVATHDDFDV
;
A
#
# COMPACT_ATOMS: atom_id res chain seq x y z
N MET A 1 -5.22 8.40 -16.09
CA MET A 1 -6.05 8.83 -14.95
C MET A 1 -5.18 9.56 -13.93
N THR A 2 -4.86 10.80 -14.27
CA THR A 2 -4.37 11.81 -13.33
C THR A 2 -5.56 12.50 -12.66
N VAL A 3 -5.37 13.00 -11.44
CA VAL A 3 -6.42 13.76 -10.74
C VAL A 3 -6.70 15.05 -11.52
N GLY A 4 -7.97 15.27 -11.90
CA GLY A 4 -8.42 16.39 -12.75
C GLY A 4 -8.59 16.04 -14.25
N GLU A 5 -8.26 14.81 -14.66
CA GLU A 5 -8.51 14.32 -16.03
C GLU A 5 -9.99 13.95 -16.18
N VAL A 6 -10.68 14.56 -17.15
CA VAL A 6 -12.05 14.19 -17.55
C VAL A 6 -11.96 13.09 -18.58
N ILE A 7 -12.65 11.98 -18.33
CA ILE A 7 -12.65 10.81 -19.21
C ILE A 7 -14.09 10.43 -19.57
N PRO A 8 -14.34 9.94 -20.79
CA PRO A 8 -15.65 9.41 -21.14
C PRO A 8 -15.93 8.16 -20.31
N ALA A 9 -17.18 8.00 -19.87
CA ALA A 9 -17.65 6.85 -19.10
C ALA A 9 -19.06 6.45 -19.57
N ARG A 10 -19.34 5.15 -19.70
CA ARG A 10 -20.68 4.66 -20.02
C ARG A 10 -21.52 4.59 -18.75
N VAL A 11 -22.68 5.23 -18.76
CA VAL A 11 -23.65 5.13 -17.65
C VAL A 11 -24.44 3.82 -17.81
N SER A 12 -24.30 2.91 -16.85
CA SER A 12 -24.96 1.59 -16.84
C SER A 12 -26.20 1.54 -15.94
N ALA A 13 -26.33 2.47 -14.99
CA ALA A 13 -27.49 2.60 -14.12
C ALA A 13 -27.67 4.04 -13.63
N THR A 14 -28.90 4.54 -13.68
CA THR A 14 -29.34 5.82 -13.09
C THR A 14 -30.37 5.55 -11.98
N GLY A 15 -30.19 6.16 -10.81
CA GLY A 15 -30.99 5.85 -9.61
C GLY A 15 -30.29 6.34 -8.33
N PRO A 16 -30.69 5.89 -7.12
CA PRO A 16 -30.05 6.32 -5.87
C PRO A 16 -28.56 5.94 -5.80
N HIS A 17 -28.12 5.00 -6.64
CA HIS A 17 -26.72 4.66 -6.87
C HIS A 17 -26.44 4.64 -8.37
N TRP A 18 -25.42 5.39 -8.79
CA TRP A 18 -25.02 5.51 -10.18
C TRP A 18 -23.98 4.46 -10.53
N GLY A 19 -24.17 3.75 -11.64
CA GLY A 19 -23.24 2.76 -12.15
C GLY A 19 -22.48 3.30 -13.35
N LEU A 20 -21.16 3.44 -13.25
CA LEU A 20 -20.29 3.88 -14.34
C LEU A 20 -19.38 2.73 -14.79
N VAL A 21 -19.26 2.54 -16.10
CA VAL A 21 -18.39 1.54 -16.73
C VAL A 21 -17.35 2.26 -17.59
N LEU A 22 -16.09 1.91 -17.39
CA LEU A 22 -14.92 2.50 -18.07
C LEU A 22 -14.29 1.54 -19.10
N SER A 23 -14.77 0.31 -19.18
CA SER A 23 -14.36 -0.69 -20.16
C SER A 23 -15.36 -0.71 -21.32
N ASP A 24 -14.87 -0.74 -22.57
CA ASP A 24 -15.69 -0.77 -23.80
C ASP A 24 -16.27 0.61 -24.19
N ILE A 25 -15.38 1.60 -24.25
CA ILE A 25 -15.67 2.95 -24.77
C ILE A 25 -14.75 3.15 -25.96
N ASP A 26 -15.34 3.19 -27.15
CA ASP A 26 -14.62 3.51 -28.38
C ASP A 26 -14.49 5.03 -28.51
N ASP A 27 -13.30 5.53 -28.86
CA ASP A 27 -13.02 6.96 -29.02
C ASP A 27 -13.86 7.63 -30.14
N ASP A 28 -14.50 6.84 -31.00
CA ASP A 28 -15.37 7.29 -32.10
C ASP A 28 -16.86 7.35 -31.73
N GLU A 29 -17.26 6.97 -30.50
CA GLU A 29 -18.65 7.04 -30.03
C GLU A 29 -19.02 8.49 -29.62
N PRO A 30 -20.15 9.06 -30.11
CA PRO A 30 -20.51 10.43 -29.78
C PRO A 30 -20.83 10.58 -28.28
N ILE A 31 -20.15 11.52 -27.63
CA ILE A 31 -20.39 11.87 -26.23
C ILE A 31 -21.78 12.53 -26.11
N VAL A 32 -22.62 11.99 -25.23
CA VAL A 32 -23.97 12.52 -24.96
C VAL A 32 -23.92 13.40 -23.71
N GLU A 33 -24.77 14.42 -23.66
CA GLU A 33 -24.89 15.28 -22.48
C GLU A 33 -25.11 14.45 -21.20
N PRO A 34 -24.36 14.72 -20.13
CA PRO A 34 -24.40 13.91 -18.92
C PRO A 34 -25.75 14.09 -18.20
N PRO A 35 -26.39 13.01 -17.74
CA PRO A 35 -27.76 13.06 -17.23
C PRO A 35 -27.83 13.79 -15.89
N SER A 36 -28.90 14.54 -15.61
CA SER A 36 -29.01 15.27 -14.34
C SER A 36 -29.04 14.35 -13.12
N LEU A 37 -28.39 14.77 -12.04
CA LEU A 37 -28.48 14.13 -10.72
C LEU A 37 -29.85 14.35 -10.06
N LEU A 38 -30.63 15.34 -10.52
CA LEU A 38 -31.96 15.65 -10.00
C LEU A 38 -33.02 15.45 -11.10
N PRO A 39 -34.24 14.99 -10.75
CA PRO A 39 -35.34 14.92 -11.71
C PRO A 39 -35.59 16.29 -12.36
N GLY A 40 -35.34 16.41 -13.67
CA GLY A 40 -35.51 17.65 -14.43
C GLY A 40 -34.46 18.74 -14.18
N GLY A 41 -33.35 18.43 -13.49
CA GLY A 41 -32.26 19.38 -13.26
C GLY A 41 -31.34 19.55 -14.48
N PRO A 42 -30.42 20.53 -14.45
CA PRO A 42 -29.38 20.66 -15.47
C PRO A 42 -28.41 19.47 -15.43
N PRO A 43 -27.65 19.21 -16.51
CA PRO A 43 -26.57 18.24 -16.50
C PRO A 43 -25.61 18.55 -15.34
N TRP A 44 -25.24 17.53 -14.58
CA TRP A 44 -24.37 17.67 -13.41
C TRP A 44 -22.91 17.95 -13.77
N LEU A 45 -22.56 17.76 -15.04
CA LEU A 45 -21.24 18.03 -15.58
C LEU A 45 -21.43 18.78 -16.90
N THR A 46 -20.72 19.87 -17.07
CA THR A 46 -20.65 20.60 -18.33
C THR A 46 -19.26 20.39 -18.89
N GLU A 47 -19.14 19.93 -20.13
CA GLU A 47 -17.84 20.02 -20.81
C GLU A 47 -17.51 21.51 -20.94
N GLU A 48 -16.42 21.94 -20.33
CA GLU A 48 -15.84 23.26 -20.63
C GLU A 48 -15.36 23.19 -22.09
N SER A 49 -16.24 23.57 -23.03
CA SER A 49 -15.85 23.83 -24.40
C SER A 49 -14.71 24.86 -24.37
N GLU A 50 -13.63 24.62 -25.12
CA GLU A 50 -12.45 25.50 -25.23
C GLU A 50 -12.74 26.90 -25.81
N GLU A 51 -13.97 27.42 -25.69
CA GLU A 51 -14.43 28.72 -26.17
C GLU A 51 -14.66 29.76 -25.05
N LEU A 52 -14.09 29.59 -23.86
CA LEU A 52 -13.97 30.70 -22.89
C LEU A 52 -12.87 31.68 -23.36
N ARG A 53 -13.19 32.39 -24.45
CA ARG A 53 -12.61 33.69 -24.79
C ARG A 53 -13.01 34.63 -23.65
N VAL A 54 -12.01 35.20 -22.98
CA VAL A 54 -12.19 36.17 -21.89
C VAL A 54 -13.09 37.31 -22.37
N GLU A 55 -14.36 37.30 -21.98
CA GLU A 55 -15.23 38.48 -22.07
C GLU A 55 -14.94 39.39 -20.88
N GLU A 56 -14.40 40.56 -21.21
CA GLU A 56 -14.23 41.70 -20.33
C GLU A 56 -15.60 42.14 -19.77
N PRO A 57 -15.74 42.39 -18.45
CA PRO A 57 -17.05 42.61 -17.86
C PRO A 57 -17.61 43.99 -18.20
N GLU A 58 -18.60 44.06 -19.09
CA GLU A 58 -19.44 45.24 -19.25
C GLU A 58 -20.47 45.37 -18.10
N PRO A 59 -20.78 46.61 -17.66
CA PRO A 59 -21.54 46.87 -16.44
C PRO A 59 -23.06 46.66 -16.59
N LEU A 60 -23.63 46.16 -15.49
CA LEU A 60 -25.03 45.75 -15.25
C LEU A 60 -26.11 46.80 -15.62
N ALA A 61 -27.21 46.33 -16.23
CA ALA A 61 -28.52 46.99 -16.23
C ALA A 61 -29.64 45.99 -15.81
N PRO A 62 -30.73 46.46 -15.15
CA PRO A 62 -31.63 45.67 -14.30
C PRO A 62 -32.78 44.93 -15.04
N PRO A 63 -33.52 44.01 -14.37
CA PRO A 63 -34.22 42.90 -15.00
C PRO A 63 -35.63 43.26 -15.49
N THR A 64 -36.08 42.60 -16.56
CA THR A 64 -37.50 42.63 -16.99
C THR A 64 -38.09 41.22 -16.94
N LEU A 65 -39.22 41.11 -16.25
CA LEU A 65 -40.06 39.92 -16.06
C LEU A 65 -40.94 39.65 -17.30
N GLN A 66 -41.13 38.38 -17.69
CA GLN A 66 -42.34 37.82 -18.35
C GLN A 66 -42.16 36.29 -18.53
N LEU A 67 -42.84 35.40 -17.78
CA LEU A 67 -44.23 34.87 -17.84
C LEU A 67 -44.51 33.77 -18.91
N THR A 68 -44.89 32.58 -18.42
CA THR A 68 -45.83 31.52 -18.95
C THR A 68 -45.49 30.75 -20.24
N GLU A 69 -45.24 29.41 -20.21
CA GLU A 69 -46.15 28.21 -20.22
C GLU A 69 -46.55 27.74 -21.67
N PRO A 70 -47.08 26.52 -21.93
CA PRO A 70 -46.53 25.14 -21.87
C PRO A 70 -46.86 24.30 -23.16
N ALA A 71 -46.83 22.95 -23.04
CA ALA A 71 -47.31 21.88 -23.97
C ALA A 71 -46.20 21.24 -24.87
N ASP A 72 -46.15 19.94 -25.16
CA ASP A 72 -47.18 18.89 -25.21
C ASP A 72 -46.56 17.47 -25.15
N LEU A 73 -47.29 16.55 -24.52
CA LEU A 73 -47.64 15.14 -24.83
C LEU A 73 -46.78 14.33 -25.83
N THR A 74 -46.32 13.11 -25.49
CA THR A 74 -46.86 11.75 -25.87
C THR A 74 -45.65 10.81 -26.01
N ASP A 75 -45.64 9.48 -25.93
CA ASP A 75 -46.52 8.39 -25.49
C ASP A 75 -45.70 7.07 -25.63
N GLU A 76 -46.20 5.97 -25.04
CA GLU A 76 -45.99 4.54 -25.37
C GLU A 76 -44.67 3.78 -25.06
N THR A 77 -44.77 2.96 -24.00
CA THR A 77 -44.27 1.57 -23.85
C THR A 77 -44.63 0.64 -25.05
N PRO A 78 -43.87 -0.45 -25.37
CA PRO A 78 -44.06 -1.74 -24.68
C PRO A 78 -42.89 -2.78 -24.62
N THR A 79 -42.79 -3.38 -23.43
CA THR A 79 -42.65 -4.81 -23.00
C THR A 79 -41.96 -5.94 -23.81
N ALA A 80 -41.12 -6.69 -23.06
CA ALA A 80 -40.84 -8.15 -23.03
C ALA A 80 -39.79 -8.76 -24.01
N PRO A 81 -39.21 -9.95 -23.76
CA PRO A 81 -39.18 -10.81 -22.56
C PRO A 81 -37.77 -11.34 -22.17
N THR A 82 -37.69 -11.95 -20.98
CA THR A 82 -36.54 -12.68 -20.39
C THR A 82 -36.23 -14.01 -21.09
N PRO A 83 -34.99 -14.51 -21.00
CA PRO A 83 -34.83 -15.94 -20.70
C PRO A 83 -33.79 -16.26 -19.61
N VAL A 84 -34.11 -17.37 -18.94
CA VAL A 84 -33.45 -18.02 -17.80
C VAL A 84 -32.19 -18.77 -18.27
N ARG A 85 -31.14 -18.82 -17.44
CA ARG A 85 -30.05 -19.81 -17.59
C ARG A 85 -29.81 -20.59 -16.31
N VAL A 86 -29.76 -21.90 -16.51
CA VAL A 86 -29.50 -22.99 -15.56
C VAL A 86 -27.99 -23.25 -15.52
N THR A 87 -27.42 -23.47 -14.34
CA THR A 87 -26.05 -23.98 -14.15
C THR A 87 -26.08 -25.44 -13.71
N PRO A 88 -25.19 -26.31 -14.23
CA PRO A 88 -24.87 -27.58 -13.60
C PRO A 88 -23.53 -27.51 -12.87
N SER A 89 -23.49 -28.05 -11.65
CA SER A 89 -22.27 -28.34 -10.89
C SER A 89 -22.02 -29.85 -10.89
N PRO A 90 -20.78 -30.33 -11.07
CA PRO A 90 -20.44 -31.73 -10.84
C PRO A 90 -19.88 -31.90 -9.42
N SER A 91 -20.31 -32.94 -8.72
CA SER A 91 -19.63 -33.41 -7.50
C SER A 91 -19.62 -34.94 -7.53
N PHE A 92 -18.42 -35.47 -7.80
CA PHE A 92 -18.12 -36.89 -7.76
C PHE A 92 -17.73 -37.29 -6.33
N LEU A 93 -18.54 -38.20 -5.79
CA LEU A 93 -18.21 -39.35 -4.93
C LEU A 93 -17.01 -39.22 -3.96
N ASP A 94 -17.34 -39.02 -2.69
CA ASP A 94 -16.53 -39.36 -1.53
C ASP A 94 -17.01 -40.72 -0.98
N ARG A 95 -16.11 -41.71 -0.86
CA ARG A 95 -16.41 -42.99 -0.21
C ARG A 95 -15.18 -43.48 0.52
N ASN A 96 -15.15 -43.23 1.82
CA ASN A 96 -14.05 -43.65 2.67
C ASN A 96 -14.56 -44.23 4.00
N HIS A 97 -13.90 -45.32 4.42
CA HIS A 97 -13.89 -46.01 5.74
C HIS A 97 -14.83 -47.21 5.96
N PRO A 98 -14.50 -48.19 6.86
CA PRO A 98 -13.22 -48.49 7.53
C PRO A 98 -12.80 -49.99 7.54
N ARG A 99 -11.54 -50.26 7.96
CA ARG A 99 -11.01 -51.57 8.40
C ARG A 99 -11.36 -51.86 9.86
N PRO A 100 -11.62 -53.12 10.24
CA PRO A 100 -11.35 -53.62 11.60
C PRO A 100 -10.31 -54.74 11.63
N GLY A 101 -9.49 -54.76 12.70
CA GLY A 101 -8.45 -55.77 12.98
C GLY A 101 -8.96 -57.05 13.65
N PRO A 102 -8.05 -58.01 13.97
CA PRO A 102 -8.40 -59.39 14.34
C PRO A 102 -8.32 -59.68 15.86
N PRO A 103 -9.00 -60.73 16.34
CA PRO A 103 -8.36 -61.76 17.20
C PRO A 103 -8.94 -63.18 16.95
N PRO A 104 -8.62 -64.24 17.74
CA PRO A 104 -7.37 -64.72 18.35
C PRO A 104 -7.09 -66.23 18.04
N GLY A 105 -6.01 -66.79 18.61
CA GLY A 105 -6.08 -68.09 19.29
C GLY A 105 -5.61 -69.36 18.56
N ASN A 106 -4.45 -69.88 19.00
CA ASN A 106 -3.95 -71.22 18.70
C ASN A 106 -4.90 -72.34 19.16
N ALA A 107 -5.13 -73.32 18.29
CA ALA A 107 -5.29 -74.73 18.68
C ALA A 107 -5.02 -75.66 17.47
N LEU A 108 -4.02 -76.54 17.62
CA LEU A 108 -3.82 -77.77 16.86
C LEU A 108 -4.14 -78.95 17.81
N PRO A 109 -4.26 -80.22 17.36
CA PRO A 109 -4.56 -80.75 16.03
C PRO A 109 -5.59 -81.92 16.08
N ALA A 110 -6.11 -82.37 14.93
CA ALA A 110 -6.56 -83.76 14.79
C ALA A 110 -6.58 -84.19 13.31
N ALA A 111 -6.03 -85.38 13.07
CA ALA A 111 -5.84 -85.98 11.77
C ALA A 111 -7.15 -86.40 11.08
N ALA A 112 -7.26 -86.09 9.78
CA ALA A 112 -7.99 -86.89 8.80
C ALA A 112 -7.46 -86.54 7.41
N GLN A 113 -6.84 -87.51 6.74
CA GLN A 113 -6.44 -87.39 5.34
C GLN A 113 -7.71 -87.33 4.46
N ALA A 114 -7.76 -86.35 3.55
CA ALA A 114 -8.66 -86.33 2.41
C ALA A 114 -7.91 -85.80 1.17
N PRO A 115 -8.19 -86.29 -0.04
CA PRO A 115 -7.51 -85.90 -1.29
C PRO A 115 -7.87 -84.48 -1.80
N GLY A 116 -8.37 -83.59 -0.93
CA GLY A 116 -8.72 -82.19 -1.25
C GLY A 116 -7.61 -81.17 -1.01
N SER A 117 -6.51 -81.56 -0.35
CA SER A 117 -5.41 -80.66 0.07
C SER A 117 -4.65 -80.05 -1.12
N THR A 118 -4.34 -80.86 -2.14
CA THR A 118 -3.60 -80.41 -3.33
C THR A 118 -4.43 -79.46 -4.19
N ARG A 119 -5.75 -79.71 -4.29
CA ARG A 119 -6.68 -78.87 -5.06
C ARG A 119 -6.91 -77.51 -4.40
N GLY A 120 -6.99 -77.47 -3.06
CA GLY A 120 -7.07 -76.23 -2.29
C GLY A 120 -5.77 -75.42 -2.31
N LEU A 121 -4.61 -76.07 -2.37
CA LEU A 121 -3.32 -75.42 -2.58
C LEU A 121 -3.20 -74.80 -3.97
N LEU A 122 -3.61 -75.50 -5.02
CA LEU A 122 -3.62 -74.97 -6.39
C LEU A 122 -4.51 -73.73 -6.52
N LEU A 123 -5.72 -73.74 -5.94
CA LEU A 123 -6.59 -72.55 -5.93
C LEU A 123 -5.95 -71.34 -5.23
N LYS A 124 -5.18 -71.57 -4.16
CA LYS A 124 -4.43 -70.50 -3.48
C LYS A 124 -3.28 -69.97 -4.33
N ILE A 125 -2.59 -70.84 -5.05
CA ILE A 125 -1.53 -70.45 -5.98
C ILE A 125 -2.12 -69.59 -7.11
N ASP A 126 -3.26 -70.00 -7.69
CA ASP A 126 -3.93 -69.22 -8.74
C ASP A 126 -4.39 -67.85 -8.22
N GLY A 127 -4.92 -67.79 -6.99
CA GLY A 127 -5.27 -66.54 -6.31
C GLY A 127 -4.06 -65.63 -6.08
N LEU A 128 -2.95 -66.17 -5.60
CA LEU A 128 -1.70 -65.42 -5.39
C LEU A 128 -1.08 -64.95 -6.72
N VAL A 129 -1.19 -65.74 -7.80
CA VAL A 129 -0.74 -65.34 -9.13
C VAL A 129 -1.56 -64.17 -9.67
N ALA A 130 -2.88 -64.19 -9.48
CA ALA A 130 -3.76 -63.09 -9.83
C ALA A 130 -3.43 -61.81 -9.02
N GLU A 131 -3.19 -61.95 -7.71
CA GLU A 131 -2.81 -60.85 -6.82
C GLU A 131 -1.45 -60.24 -7.21
N ILE A 132 -0.44 -61.06 -7.54
CA ILE A 132 0.84 -60.60 -8.07
C ILE A 132 0.65 -59.85 -9.40
N GLY A 133 -0.26 -60.32 -10.25
CA GLY A 133 -0.62 -59.64 -11.50
C GLY A 133 -1.20 -58.23 -11.23
N GLN A 134 -2.16 -58.14 -10.31
CA GLN A 134 -2.78 -56.87 -9.93
C GLN A 134 -1.78 -55.90 -9.29
N LEU A 135 -0.97 -56.36 -8.34
CA LEU A 135 0.06 -55.55 -7.69
C LEU A 135 1.13 -55.04 -8.67
N LYS A 136 1.45 -55.81 -9.72
CA LYS A 136 2.36 -55.35 -10.79
C LYS A 136 1.75 -54.20 -11.59
N VAL A 137 0.47 -54.30 -11.94
CA VAL A 137 -0.24 -53.21 -12.66
C VAL A 137 -0.32 -51.96 -11.78
N GLU A 138 -0.70 -52.12 -10.52
CA GLU A 138 -0.77 -51.00 -9.56
C GLU A 138 0.59 -50.33 -9.36
N ARG A 139 1.67 -51.12 -9.28
CA ARG A 139 3.04 -50.59 -9.19
C ARG A 139 3.43 -49.77 -10.43
N GLU A 140 3.09 -50.25 -11.62
CA GLU A 140 3.36 -49.49 -12.85
C GLU A 140 2.53 -48.20 -12.91
N ASP A 141 1.27 -48.24 -12.47
CA ASP A 141 0.41 -47.05 -12.43
C ASP A 141 0.96 -45.99 -11.46
N VAL A 142 1.30 -46.39 -10.22
CA VAL A 142 1.93 -45.49 -9.23
C VAL A 142 3.28 -44.96 -9.75
N ARG A 143 4.05 -45.78 -10.47
CA ARG A 143 5.31 -45.34 -11.07
C ARG A 143 5.07 -44.27 -12.13
N ASN A 144 4.06 -44.43 -12.98
CA ASN A 144 3.70 -43.43 -13.99
C ASN A 144 3.20 -42.14 -13.34
N GLN A 145 2.38 -42.24 -12.30
CA GLN A 145 1.92 -41.08 -11.52
C GLN A 145 3.09 -40.32 -10.87
N LEU A 146 4.08 -41.03 -10.32
CA LEU A 146 5.26 -40.41 -9.72
C LEU A 146 6.11 -39.65 -10.75
N LEU A 147 6.25 -40.19 -11.96
CA LEU A 147 6.95 -39.53 -13.06
C LEU A 147 6.21 -38.25 -13.50
N ALA A 148 4.90 -38.33 -13.71
CA ALA A 148 4.09 -37.17 -14.06
C ALA A 148 4.17 -36.06 -12.99
N ALA A 149 4.03 -36.43 -11.71
CA ALA A 149 4.15 -35.48 -10.61
C ALA A 149 5.56 -34.88 -10.49
N SER A 150 6.61 -35.63 -10.85
CA SER A 150 7.98 -35.11 -10.90
C SER A 150 8.14 -34.05 -11.98
N ASP A 151 7.59 -34.29 -13.16
CA ASP A 151 7.64 -33.36 -14.30
C ASP A 151 6.83 -32.09 -14.01
N GLU A 152 5.62 -32.22 -13.45
CA GLU A 152 4.83 -31.09 -12.99
C GLU A 152 5.58 -30.25 -11.95
N ARG A 153 6.22 -30.90 -10.98
CA ARG A 153 7.02 -30.20 -9.96
C ARG A 153 8.22 -29.46 -10.56
N ALA A 154 8.86 -30.02 -11.59
CA ALA A 154 9.94 -29.36 -12.30
C ALA A 154 9.43 -28.12 -13.07
N GLN A 155 8.28 -28.23 -13.74
CA GLN A 155 7.65 -27.13 -14.44
C GLN A 155 7.22 -26.01 -13.48
N LEU A 156 6.60 -26.34 -12.35
CA LEU A 156 6.20 -25.35 -11.34
C LEU A 156 7.41 -24.62 -10.76
N ARG A 157 8.52 -25.32 -10.50
CA ARG A 157 9.78 -24.69 -10.05
C ARG A 157 10.33 -23.71 -11.08
N TYR A 158 10.29 -24.08 -12.35
CA TYR A 158 10.73 -23.19 -13.43
C TYR A 158 9.85 -21.92 -13.52
N LEU A 159 8.53 -22.07 -13.40
CA LEU A 159 7.61 -20.93 -13.41
C LEU A 159 7.81 -20.02 -12.19
N LEU A 160 8.06 -20.60 -11.02
CA LEU A 160 8.37 -19.85 -9.80
C LEU A 160 9.66 -19.04 -9.94
N ASP A 161 10.75 -19.65 -10.42
CA ASP A 161 12.01 -18.95 -10.68
C ASP A 161 11.83 -17.82 -11.72
N GLN A 162 11.04 -18.04 -12.77
CA GLN A 162 10.72 -16.98 -13.72
C GLN A 162 9.92 -15.83 -13.08
N ALA A 163 8.93 -16.15 -12.23
CA ALA A 163 8.12 -15.16 -11.54
C ALA A 163 8.97 -14.32 -10.58
N GLU A 164 9.85 -14.96 -9.79
CA GLU A 164 10.79 -14.29 -8.89
C GLU A 164 11.73 -13.35 -9.66
N ARG A 165 12.28 -13.79 -10.80
CA ARG A 165 13.11 -12.91 -11.66
C ARG A 165 12.33 -11.74 -12.25
N ARG A 166 11.03 -11.88 -12.55
CA ARG A 166 10.19 -10.77 -13.01
C ARG A 166 9.90 -9.80 -11.86
N ALA A 167 9.55 -10.30 -10.69
CA ALA A 167 9.32 -9.50 -9.49
C ALA A 167 10.57 -8.69 -9.11
N ASN A 168 11.73 -9.35 -9.01
CA ASN A 168 13.00 -8.69 -8.72
C ASN A 168 13.36 -7.60 -9.75
N ARG A 169 13.08 -7.81 -11.03
CA ARG A 169 13.28 -6.78 -12.06
C ARG A 169 12.34 -5.60 -11.86
N ALA A 170 11.04 -5.87 -11.69
CA ALA A 170 10.04 -4.84 -11.44
C ALA A 170 10.37 -4.01 -10.19
N GLU A 171 10.81 -4.63 -9.09
CA GLU A 171 11.25 -3.93 -7.89
C GLU A 171 12.45 -3.01 -8.13
N ASN A 172 13.46 -3.51 -8.87
CA ASN A 172 14.63 -2.72 -9.23
C ASN A 172 14.26 -1.55 -10.15
N ASP A 173 13.37 -1.77 -11.12
CA ASP A 173 12.87 -0.73 -12.01
C ASP A 173 12.07 0.32 -11.23
N LEU A 174 11.23 -0.09 -10.29
CA LEU A 174 10.47 0.80 -9.41
C LEU A 174 11.43 1.64 -8.55
N LYS A 175 12.45 1.01 -7.96
CA LYS A 175 13.50 1.71 -7.19
C LYS A 175 14.24 2.72 -8.06
N ALA A 176 14.60 2.35 -9.29
CA ALA A 176 15.26 3.25 -10.24
C ALA A 176 14.34 4.40 -10.68
N ALA A 177 13.06 4.13 -10.96
CA ALA A 177 12.07 5.14 -11.30
C ALA A 177 11.84 6.14 -10.16
N ARG A 178 11.73 5.66 -8.92
CA ARG A 178 11.67 6.52 -7.71
C ARG A 178 12.92 7.39 -7.56
N ALA A 179 14.10 6.82 -7.77
CA ALA A 179 15.35 7.58 -7.71
C ALA A 179 15.41 8.66 -8.81
N ARG A 180 14.95 8.35 -10.03
CA ARG A 180 14.82 9.30 -11.14
C ARG A 180 13.81 10.40 -10.84
N LEU A 181 12.63 10.05 -10.30
CA LEU A 181 11.61 11.02 -9.91
C LEU A 181 12.12 11.95 -8.81
N ARG A 182 12.85 11.43 -7.81
CA ARG A 182 13.50 12.25 -6.78
C ARG A 182 14.53 13.21 -7.39
N LYS A 183 15.33 12.75 -8.34
CA LYS A 183 16.32 13.59 -9.05
C LYS A 183 15.63 14.63 -9.94
N ALA A 184 14.56 14.26 -10.63
CA ALA A 184 13.80 15.15 -11.49
C ALA A 184 13.01 16.20 -10.69
N GLY A 185 12.37 15.81 -9.58
CA GLY A 185 11.67 16.74 -8.67
C GLY A 185 12.63 17.74 -8.03
N SER A 186 13.90 17.35 -7.80
CA SER A 186 14.95 18.27 -7.35
C SER A 186 15.42 19.26 -8.43
N VAL A 187 15.16 18.99 -9.72
CA VAL A 187 15.58 19.84 -10.86
C VAL A 187 14.42 20.64 -11.46
N LYS A 188 13.16 20.20 -11.26
CA LYS A 188 11.95 20.78 -11.87
C LYS A 188 11.02 21.51 -10.90
N SER A 189 11.46 21.77 -9.66
CA SER A 189 10.76 22.67 -8.74
C SER A 189 11.21 24.09 -8.99
N GLY A 190 10.48 24.81 -9.85
CA GLY A 190 10.64 26.25 -10.00
C GLY A 190 9.46 26.91 -10.71
N PRO A 191 8.23 26.91 -10.17
CA PRO A 191 7.47 28.16 -10.20
C PRO A 191 8.28 29.20 -9.40
N ALA A 192 8.21 30.47 -9.79
CA ALA A 192 8.97 31.56 -9.17
C ALA A 192 8.99 31.40 -7.64
N VAL A 193 10.18 31.23 -7.07
CA VAL A 193 10.36 31.17 -5.62
C VAL A 193 10.02 32.57 -5.13
N GLU A 194 8.76 32.79 -4.77
CA GLU A 194 8.42 33.89 -3.89
C GLU A 194 9.34 33.76 -2.68
N ALA A 195 10.07 34.84 -2.40
CA ALA A 195 10.99 34.87 -1.28
C ALA A 195 10.24 34.40 -0.03
N PRO A 196 10.83 33.51 0.80
CA PRO A 196 10.16 33.05 2.00
C PRO A 196 9.73 34.26 2.83
N PRO A 197 8.55 34.18 3.48
CA PRO A 197 8.07 35.28 4.31
C PRO A 197 9.12 35.65 5.35
N GLN A 198 9.37 36.95 5.48
CA GLN A 198 10.32 37.47 6.46
C GLN A 198 9.61 37.63 7.81
N PHE A 199 10.18 37.03 8.85
CA PHE A 199 9.66 37.11 10.20
C PHE A 199 10.59 37.97 11.05
N ALA A 200 10.03 38.90 11.84
CA ALA A 200 10.79 39.67 12.82
C ALA A 200 11.27 38.79 14.00
N ASP A 201 10.50 37.74 14.30
CA ASP A 201 10.80 36.75 15.32
C ASP A 201 11.41 35.49 14.66
N PRO A 202 12.69 35.18 14.93
CA PRO A 202 13.35 34.00 14.36
C PRO A 202 12.66 32.68 14.71
N GLU A 203 12.05 32.57 15.90
CA GLU A 203 11.37 31.33 16.32
C GLU A 203 10.12 31.09 15.45
N ARG A 204 9.34 32.13 15.17
CA ARG A 204 8.19 32.05 14.26
C ARG A 204 8.63 31.67 12.85
N GLY A 205 9.73 32.25 12.37
CA GLY A 205 10.30 31.89 11.07
C GLY A 205 10.68 30.41 11.00
N PHE A 206 11.35 29.90 12.04
CA PHE A 206 11.71 28.49 12.10
C PHE A 206 10.50 27.55 12.19
N ARG A 207 9.50 27.89 13.02
CA ARG A 207 8.24 27.13 13.10
C ARG A 207 7.51 27.11 11.76
N TYR A 208 7.46 28.23 11.06
CA TYR A 208 6.89 28.30 9.71
C TYR A 208 7.65 27.42 8.72
N LEU A 209 8.99 27.36 8.80
CA LEU A 209 9.79 26.44 7.99
C LEU A 209 9.44 24.97 8.28
N VAL A 210 9.33 24.58 9.55
CA VAL A 210 8.94 23.21 9.94
C VAL A 210 7.54 22.87 9.41
N LEU A 211 6.58 23.78 9.56
CA LEU A 211 5.23 23.63 9.03
C LEU A 211 5.24 23.47 7.50
N THR A 212 6.03 24.29 6.81
CA THR A 212 6.16 24.25 5.35
C THR A 212 6.76 22.91 4.90
N GLN A 213 7.77 22.38 5.60
CA GLN A 213 8.33 21.06 5.28
C GLN A 213 7.32 19.94 5.51
N TRP A 214 6.57 19.97 6.62
CA TRP A 214 5.51 19.01 6.87
C TRP A 214 4.44 19.05 5.77
N ALA A 215 3.95 20.23 5.39
CA ALA A 215 2.92 20.39 4.37
C ALA A 215 3.40 19.94 2.97
N ARG A 216 4.69 20.14 2.65
CA ARG A 216 5.28 19.72 1.37
C ARG A 216 5.54 18.22 1.28
N ARG A 217 5.77 17.55 2.42
CA ARG A 217 6.23 16.16 2.46
C ARG A 217 5.17 15.17 2.93
N THR A 218 4.13 15.66 3.59
CA THR A 218 2.97 14.88 4.03
C THR A 218 1.83 15.12 3.05
N LEU A 219 1.37 14.06 2.37
CA LEU A 219 0.29 14.19 1.40
C LEU A 219 -0.96 14.76 2.07
N PRO A 220 -1.77 15.60 1.40
CA PRO A 220 -2.98 16.17 1.99
C PRO A 220 -3.92 15.12 2.62
N SER A 221 -4.01 13.93 2.03
CA SER A 221 -4.79 12.79 2.56
C SER A 221 -4.23 12.21 3.86
N GLU A 222 -2.93 12.33 4.11
CA GLU A 222 -2.25 11.79 5.30
C GLU A 222 -2.17 12.81 6.44
N GLN A 223 -2.42 14.10 6.18
CA GLN A 223 -2.22 15.18 7.15
C GLN A 223 -3.16 15.07 8.36
N SER A 224 -4.36 14.53 8.19
CA SER A 224 -5.31 14.26 9.28
C SER A 224 -4.85 13.13 10.20
N GLU A 225 -4.24 12.09 9.62
CA GLU A 225 -3.69 10.94 10.36
C GLU A 225 -2.33 11.25 10.98
N ARG A 226 -1.61 12.23 10.42
CA ARG A 226 -0.28 12.65 10.84
C ARG A 226 -0.22 14.17 11.03
N PRO A 227 -0.96 14.70 12.03
CA PRO A 227 -0.89 16.12 12.35
C PRO A 227 0.51 16.47 12.84
N LEU A 228 0.97 17.69 12.55
CA LEU A 228 2.21 18.22 13.12
C LEU A 228 1.97 18.60 14.59
N PRO A 229 2.58 17.92 15.57
CA PRO A 229 2.39 18.26 16.98
C PRO A 229 3.11 19.56 17.34
N ASP A 230 2.65 20.21 18.41
CA ASP A 230 3.34 21.38 18.96
C ASP A 230 4.68 20.98 19.60
N PHE A 231 5.64 21.92 19.57
CA PHE A 231 6.99 21.70 20.08
C PHE A 231 7.62 22.99 20.61
N VAL A 232 8.52 22.82 21.57
CA VAL A 232 9.24 23.91 22.22
C VAL A 232 10.57 24.14 21.52
N VAL A 233 10.90 25.39 21.23
CA VAL A 233 12.24 25.78 20.77
C VAL A 233 13.01 26.25 21.99
N GLY A 234 14.06 25.52 22.36
CA GLY A 234 14.91 25.88 23.48
C GLY A 234 15.71 27.15 23.19
N GLU A 235 16.06 27.89 24.25
CA GLU A 235 16.67 29.22 24.16
C GLU A 235 17.96 29.25 23.32
N ARG A 236 18.75 28.18 23.37
CA ARG A 236 20.03 28.06 22.65
C ARG A 236 19.90 27.46 21.26
N PHE A 237 18.72 26.98 20.87
CA PHE A 237 18.55 26.22 19.64
C PHE A 237 18.82 27.08 18.41
N LEU A 238 18.13 28.21 18.28
CA LEU A 238 18.23 29.07 17.10
C LEU A 238 19.62 29.69 16.98
N GLU A 239 20.24 30.06 18.10
CA GLU A 239 21.62 30.53 18.10
C GLU A 239 22.59 29.44 17.63
N SER A 240 22.43 28.20 18.11
CA SER A 240 23.26 27.08 17.67
C SER A 240 23.05 26.76 16.18
N LEU A 241 21.82 26.94 15.67
CA LEU A 241 21.50 26.75 14.26
C LEU A 241 22.16 27.80 13.37
N ALA A 242 22.08 29.08 13.75
CA ALA A 242 22.69 30.17 13.00
C ALA A 242 24.23 30.06 12.90
N ARG A 243 24.87 29.47 13.92
CA ARG A 243 26.32 29.22 13.93
C ARG A 243 26.72 27.94 13.20
N LEU A 244 25.78 27.06 12.88
CA LEU A 244 26.09 25.74 12.34
C LEU A 244 26.37 25.79 10.84
N GLU A 245 27.64 25.60 10.47
CA GLU A 245 28.03 25.55 9.06
C GLU A 245 27.91 24.15 8.45
N GLY A 246 27.69 24.09 7.13
CA GLY A 246 27.68 22.86 6.36
C GLY A 246 26.34 22.11 6.33
N ILE A 247 25.27 22.73 6.82
CA ILE A 247 23.90 22.24 6.65
C ILE A 247 22.94 23.41 6.43
N LYS A 248 21.94 23.19 5.57
CA LYS A 248 20.89 24.19 5.34
C LYS A 248 19.82 24.11 6.42
N GLU A 249 19.24 25.26 6.78
CA GLU A 249 18.17 25.33 7.80
C GLU A 249 16.96 24.49 7.41
N GLU A 250 16.61 24.41 6.13
CA GLU A 250 15.50 23.57 5.66
C GLU A 250 15.73 22.09 5.98
N LYS A 251 16.98 21.64 5.95
CA LYS A 251 17.32 20.26 6.29
C LYS A 251 17.20 20.00 7.79
N VAL A 252 17.41 21.02 8.63
CA VAL A 252 17.16 20.92 10.06
C VAL A 252 15.66 20.91 10.34
N ALA A 253 14.89 21.77 9.69
CA ALA A 253 13.43 21.77 9.77
C ALA A 253 12.82 20.43 9.31
N ASP A 254 13.38 19.81 8.26
CA ASP A 254 13.03 18.45 7.85
C ASP A 254 13.18 17.44 9.01
N VAL A 255 14.28 17.50 9.73
CA VAL A 255 14.54 16.57 10.83
C VAL A 255 13.64 16.86 12.01
N VAL A 256 13.39 18.13 12.31
CA VAL A 256 12.51 18.53 13.39
C VAL A 256 11.10 17.98 13.16
N PHE A 257 10.52 18.15 11.97
CA PHE A 257 9.18 17.58 11.71
C PHE A 257 9.21 16.06 11.86
N GLU A 258 10.25 15.38 11.37
CA GLU A 258 10.40 13.92 11.49
C GLU A 258 10.49 13.47 12.96
N ILE A 259 11.15 14.25 13.83
CA ILE A 259 11.23 13.97 15.27
C ILE A 259 9.87 14.14 15.92
N VAL A 260 9.23 15.31 15.74
CA VAL A 260 7.98 15.62 16.46
C VAL A 260 6.81 14.75 16.00
N THR A 261 6.83 14.25 14.76
CA THR A 261 5.83 13.30 14.22
C THR A 261 6.17 11.83 14.52
N GLY A 262 7.30 11.54 15.18
CA GLY A 262 7.73 10.18 15.51
C GLY A 262 8.24 9.35 14.32
N LEU A 263 8.55 10.00 13.19
CA LEU A 263 9.11 9.35 11.99
C LEU A 263 10.62 9.15 12.07
N ALA A 264 11.34 9.99 12.82
CA ALA A 264 12.80 9.96 12.86
C ALA A 264 13.38 8.57 13.20
N PRO A 265 12.86 7.79 14.17
CA PRO A 265 13.37 6.44 14.46
C PRO A 265 13.17 5.43 13.32
N GLN A 266 12.21 5.68 12.43
CA GLN A 266 11.88 4.79 11.30
C GLN A 266 12.79 5.06 10.09
N ILE A 267 13.59 6.13 10.12
CA ILE A 267 14.46 6.54 9.03
C ILE A 267 15.89 6.08 9.36
N PRO A 268 16.47 5.11 8.62
CA PRO A 268 17.77 4.53 8.96
C PRO A 268 18.91 5.55 9.06
N GLY A 269 18.84 6.65 8.29
CA GLY A 269 19.85 7.71 8.29
C GLY A 269 19.75 8.71 9.44
N ARG A 270 18.85 8.52 10.41
CA ARG A 270 18.69 9.43 11.56
C ARG A 270 19.40 8.98 12.81
N GLU A 271 19.83 7.72 12.92
CA GLU A 271 20.63 7.22 14.05
C GLU A 271 20.16 7.77 15.40
N VAL A 272 18.86 7.62 15.69
CA VAL A 272 18.24 8.20 16.87
C VAL A 272 18.68 7.43 18.11
N HIS A 273 19.30 8.14 19.06
CA HIS A 273 19.87 7.54 20.26
C HIS A 273 19.67 8.44 21.49
N HIS A 274 19.69 7.83 22.67
CA HIS A 274 19.72 8.59 23.92
C HIS A 274 21.06 9.33 24.05
N LEU A 275 21.01 10.57 24.51
CA LEU A 275 22.20 11.34 24.85
C LEU A 275 22.65 10.93 26.26
N ARG A 276 23.90 10.49 26.39
CA ARG A 276 24.49 10.01 27.66
C ARG A 276 25.43 11.04 28.25
N LYS A 277 25.66 11.00 29.57
CA LYS A 277 26.52 11.95 30.29
C LYS A 277 28.00 11.89 29.87
N GLY A 278 28.46 10.77 29.35
CA GLY A 278 29.80 10.59 28.83
C GLY A 278 29.83 9.91 27.46
N THR A 279 31.02 9.52 27.03
CA THR A 279 31.30 8.94 25.70
C THR A 279 31.09 7.42 25.65
N GLY A 280 30.92 6.76 26.80
CA GLY A 280 30.74 5.32 26.93
C GLY A 280 29.32 4.86 26.65
N GLY A 281 29.17 3.65 26.11
CA GLY A 281 27.87 3.03 25.86
C GLY A 281 27.06 2.74 27.13
N ASP A 282 27.77 2.55 28.25
CA ASP A 282 27.21 2.26 29.57
C ASP A 282 26.98 3.52 30.43
N ASP A 283 27.33 4.71 29.91
CA ASP A 283 27.12 5.95 30.63
C ASP A 283 25.62 6.23 30.82
N PRO A 284 25.22 6.79 31.97
CA PRO A 284 23.81 7.05 32.24
C PRO A 284 23.26 8.05 31.23
N VAL A 285 22.01 7.80 30.82
CA VAL A 285 21.23 8.72 29.99
C VAL A 285 21.08 10.05 30.72
N ARG A 286 21.16 11.16 29.98
CA ARG A 286 20.86 12.48 30.53
C ARG A 286 19.35 12.63 30.71
N VAL A 287 18.97 12.86 31.96
CA VAL A 287 17.61 13.17 32.39
C VAL A 287 17.68 14.49 33.14
N ARG A 288 16.81 15.44 32.80
CA ARG A 288 16.65 16.74 33.46
C ARG A 288 15.77 16.57 34.71
N ASP A 289 15.82 17.51 35.64
CA ASP A 289 15.12 17.42 36.93
C ASP A 289 13.59 17.32 36.80
N ASP A 290 13.03 17.79 35.69
CA ASP A 290 11.61 17.66 35.33
C ASP A 290 11.23 16.30 34.73
N GLY A 291 12.19 15.38 34.62
CA GLY A 291 12.01 14.06 34.01
C GLY A 291 12.17 14.03 32.49
N ALA A 292 12.53 15.15 31.85
CA ALA A 292 12.77 15.17 30.41
C ALA A 292 14.02 14.35 30.07
N VAL A 293 13.94 13.53 29.02
CA VAL A 293 15.04 12.62 28.60
C VAL A 293 15.73 13.21 27.37
N ALA A 294 17.06 13.26 27.38
CA ALA A 294 17.82 13.81 26.26
C ALA A 294 18.04 12.76 25.16
N TRP A 295 17.85 13.19 23.93
CA TRP A 295 18.01 12.42 22.71
C TRP A 295 18.90 13.15 21.72
N ARG A 296 19.50 12.38 20.81
CA ARG A 296 20.23 12.88 19.65
C ARG A 296 19.76 12.19 18.39
N ALA A 297 19.72 12.94 17.29
CA ALA A 297 19.49 12.41 15.95
C ALA A 297 20.48 13.01 14.95
N SER A 298 20.90 12.21 13.97
CA SER A 298 21.78 12.60 12.89
C SER A 298 21.05 13.44 11.84
N LEU A 299 21.57 14.65 11.61
CA LEU A 299 21.13 15.53 10.52
C LEU A 299 21.75 15.08 9.19
N GLN A 300 22.97 14.53 9.26
CA GLN A 300 23.76 13.95 8.16
C GLN A 300 24.46 12.68 8.67
N VAL A 301 24.72 11.72 7.78
CA VAL A 301 25.47 10.49 8.06
C VAL A 301 26.58 10.31 7.02
N ASN A 302 27.66 9.60 7.38
CA ASN A 302 28.82 9.36 6.52
C ASN A 302 29.55 10.63 6.05
N THR A 303 29.55 11.69 6.86
CA THR A 303 30.29 12.93 6.59
C THR A 303 31.25 13.25 7.74
N PRO A 304 32.45 13.81 7.47
CA PRO A 304 33.32 14.32 8.53
C PRO A 304 32.60 15.36 9.37
N SER A 305 32.72 15.25 10.70
CA SER A 305 32.01 16.10 11.66
C SER A 305 30.50 16.14 11.41
N ALA A 306 29.89 14.97 11.17
CA ALA A 306 28.45 14.84 10.92
C ALA A 306 27.63 15.64 11.95
N ARG A 307 26.67 16.42 11.46
CA ARG A 307 25.86 17.29 12.32
C ARG A 307 24.73 16.50 12.95
N ARG A 308 24.41 16.84 14.19
CA ARG A 308 23.37 16.22 15.01
C ARG A 308 22.47 17.27 15.62
N ILE A 309 21.23 16.90 15.88
CA ILE A 309 20.29 17.67 16.68
C ILE A 309 20.11 16.97 18.02
N HIS A 310 20.15 17.75 19.09
CA HIS A 310 19.84 17.31 20.45
C HIS A 310 18.50 17.90 20.86
N TYR A 311 17.68 17.07 21.50
CA TYR A 311 16.35 17.44 21.93
C TYR A 311 15.97 16.68 23.19
N TRP A 312 15.02 17.24 23.93
CA TRP A 312 14.43 16.62 25.09
C TRP A 312 13.07 16.03 24.72
N ALA A 313 12.81 14.80 25.13
CA ALA A 313 11.48 14.23 25.18
C ALA A 313 10.88 14.54 26.55
N LEU A 314 9.83 15.35 26.59
CA LEU A 314 9.18 15.78 27.82
C LEU A 314 8.20 14.71 28.32
N PRO A 315 7.94 14.62 29.64
CA PRO A 315 6.99 13.64 30.19
C PRO A 315 5.56 13.81 29.67
N ASN A 316 5.20 15.01 29.20
CA ASN A 316 3.89 15.32 28.62
C ASN A 316 3.74 14.85 27.15
N GLY A 317 4.78 14.25 26.57
CA GLY A 317 4.80 13.78 25.18
C GLY A 317 5.21 14.84 24.15
N GLN A 318 5.50 16.07 24.56
CA GLN A 318 6.06 17.10 23.67
C GLN A 318 7.58 16.94 23.54
N PHE A 319 8.13 17.59 22.52
CA PHE A 319 9.56 17.67 22.31
C PHE A 319 10.06 19.10 22.45
N GLU A 320 11.22 19.26 23.08
CA GLU A 320 11.93 20.53 23.21
C GLU A 320 13.25 20.43 22.45
N LEU A 321 13.43 21.30 21.46
CA LEU A 321 14.65 21.38 20.67
C LEU A 321 15.73 22.09 21.48
N ALA A 322 16.79 21.39 21.85
CA ALA A 322 17.81 21.98 22.72
C ALA A 322 18.87 22.73 21.92
N ARG A 323 19.51 22.03 20.96
CA ARG A 323 20.55 22.60 20.11
C ARG A 323 20.89 21.72 18.92
N VAL A 324 21.61 22.29 17.96
CA VAL A 324 22.31 21.54 16.91
C VAL A 324 23.83 21.64 17.12
N ALA A 325 24.55 20.57 16.79
CA ALA A 325 25.98 20.48 17.03
C ALA A 325 26.68 19.47 16.10
N THR A 326 28.00 19.37 16.20
CA THR A 326 28.78 18.31 15.54
C THR A 326 28.72 17.01 16.34
N HIS A 327 29.13 15.90 15.72
CA HIS A 327 29.03 14.57 16.33
C HIS A 327 29.78 14.39 17.67
N ASP A 328 30.83 15.19 17.88
CA ASP A 328 31.72 15.18 19.05
C ASP A 328 31.20 16.05 20.20
N ASP A 329 30.18 16.86 19.95
CA ASP A 329 29.55 17.68 20.97
C ASP A 329 28.49 16.83 21.68
N PHE A 330 28.57 16.78 23.00
CA PHE A 330 27.63 16.04 23.85
C PHE A 330 26.82 16.97 24.75
N ASP A 331 26.95 18.29 24.63
CA ASP A 331 26.20 19.22 25.44
C ASP A 331 24.75 19.34 24.97
N VAL A 332 23.86 19.75 25.86
CA VAL A 332 22.43 19.94 25.62
C VAL A 332 21.94 21.16 26.39
#